data_AF-A0AAU1ZLL9-F1
#
_entry.id   AF-A0AAU1ZLL9-F1
#
_cell.length_a   1.000
_cell.length_b   1.000
_cell.length_c   1.000
_cell.angle_alpha   90.00
_cell.angle_beta   90.00
_cell.angle_gamma   90.00
#
_symmetry.space_group_name_H-M   'P 1'
#
loop_
_entity.id
_entity.type
_entity.pdbx_description
1 polymer ?
#
loop_
_entity_poly.entity_id
_entity_poly.type
_entity_poly.pdbx_seq_one_letter_code
_entity_poly.pdbx_strand_id
1 'polypeptide(L)'
;MSMSTDTHAGTHADTHAGTDTGTHADTHTDTGSAGARRAVGGTAAGRGTERGRGVLEGAFALLDALRRNGDEAGVTELALACGVPKGSVHRLLDQLVAVGAVERTGSRYRVGPQLYRLGQAWEPHPGLRPAARLPVQRLRAATGASVVLAVMREEMALTVSCVPGELEPLLPVRDGVAFRLDTAAGKALRGPLRGGAVLDREDVMDGVCCAALPVRSPDGRTVAALAAMVPAGRRLDALAHAVADAGAAITRALARGGPRRPVPTAALVP
;
A
#
# COMPACT_ATOMS: atom_id res chain seq x y z
N MET A 1 -27.28 77.62 -17.61
CA MET A 1 -26.63 76.31 -17.35
C MET A 1 -27.28 75.74 -16.12
N SER A 2 -28.13 74.72 -16.30
CA SER A 2 -28.91 74.07 -15.25
C SER A 2 -28.29 72.72 -14.92
N MET A 3 -28.15 72.40 -13.64
CA MET A 3 -27.90 71.04 -13.15
C MET A 3 -28.77 70.76 -11.93
N SER A 4 -29.60 69.73 -12.07
CA SER A 4 -30.23 68.88 -11.04
C SER A 4 -29.63 67.48 -11.28
N THR A 5 -29.50 66.50 -10.37
CA THR A 5 -30.22 66.11 -9.13
C THR A 5 -29.36 65.12 -8.33
N ASP A 6 -29.51 65.16 -6.99
CA ASP A 6 -29.63 64.10 -5.96
C ASP A 6 -28.89 62.75 -6.01
N THR A 7 -28.43 62.27 -4.83
CA THR A 7 -29.06 61.15 -4.06
C THR A 7 -28.39 60.91 -2.69
N HIS A 8 -29.23 60.47 -1.72
CA HIS A 8 -29.14 60.31 -0.26
C HIS A 8 -28.12 59.30 0.35
N ALA A 9 -27.83 59.46 1.64
CA ALA A 9 -27.73 58.37 2.63
C ALA A 9 -28.06 58.85 4.06
N GLY A 10 -28.97 58.14 4.74
CA GLY A 10 -29.45 58.39 6.11
C GLY A 10 -28.90 57.41 7.16
N THR A 11 -29.45 57.53 8.37
CA THR A 11 -28.75 57.53 9.67
C THR A 11 -29.21 56.41 10.64
N HIS A 12 -28.46 56.29 11.76
CA HIS A 12 -28.80 55.78 13.12
C HIS A 12 -28.38 54.33 13.43
N ALA A 13 -27.46 54.01 14.37
CA ALA A 13 -27.22 54.39 15.79
C ALA A 13 -28.12 53.64 16.79
N ASP A 14 -27.54 52.79 17.65
CA ASP A 14 -27.79 52.77 19.10
C ASP A 14 -26.85 51.81 19.88
N THR A 15 -26.98 51.81 21.20
CA THR A 15 -25.93 52.08 22.19
C THR A 15 -25.99 51.11 23.40
N HIS A 16 -24.93 51.12 24.25
CA HIS A 16 -24.83 50.72 25.69
C HIS A 16 -24.53 49.25 26.04
N ALA A 17 -23.86 48.89 27.16
CA ALA A 17 -22.96 49.54 28.14
C ALA A 17 -22.59 48.48 29.22
N GLY A 18 -21.38 48.59 29.82
CA GLY A 18 -21.02 48.10 31.18
C GLY A 18 -20.69 46.60 31.35
N THR A 19 -19.83 46.13 32.28
CA THR A 19 -18.94 46.71 33.31
C THR A 19 -18.06 45.56 33.87
N ASP A 20 -16.78 45.85 34.09
CA ASP A 20 -15.89 45.51 35.22
C ASP A 20 -15.71 44.11 35.86
N THR A 21 -14.42 43.93 36.22
CA THR A 21 -13.79 43.19 37.35
C THR A 21 -13.27 41.75 37.18
N GLY A 22 -11.99 41.56 37.51
CA GLY A 22 -11.63 40.61 38.57
C GLY A 22 -10.71 39.41 38.23
N THR A 23 -9.45 39.56 38.60
CA THR A 23 -8.32 38.59 38.66
C THR A 23 -8.57 37.33 39.52
N HIS A 24 -8.13 36.13 39.07
CA HIS A 24 -7.15 35.20 39.74
C HIS A 24 -7.23 33.72 39.30
N ALA A 25 -6.05 33.18 38.96
CA ALA A 25 -5.43 31.88 39.30
C ALA A 25 -6.08 30.52 38.94
N ASP A 26 -5.25 29.72 38.24
CA ASP A 26 -4.97 28.27 38.35
C ASP A 26 -6.11 27.25 38.51
N THR A 27 -6.17 26.28 37.59
CA THR A 27 -5.83 24.87 37.88
C THR A 27 -6.01 23.97 36.65
N HIS A 28 -5.12 22.97 36.55
CA HIS A 28 -5.17 21.85 35.63
C HIS A 28 -6.54 21.16 35.56
N THR A 29 -6.93 20.75 34.35
CA THR A 29 -7.43 19.38 34.16
C THR A 29 -7.12 18.87 32.77
N ASP A 30 -6.18 17.92 32.78
CA ASP A 30 -5.88 16.91 31.78
C ASP A 30 -7.16 16.22 31.27
N THR A 31 -7.34 16.19 29.95
CA THR A 31 -8.25 15.24 29.28
C THR A 31 -7.65 14.82 27.94
N GLY A 32 -6.76 13.83 28.03
CA GLY A 32 -6.73 12.63 27.20
C GLY A 32 -7.07 12.73 25.70
N SER A 33 -6.05 12.60 24.86
CA SER A 33 -6.17 11.89 23.58
C SER A 33 -5.06 10.85 23.45
N ALA A 34 -5.22 9.78 24.23
CA ALA A 34 -4.60 8.51 23.93
C ALA A 34 -5.29 7.89 22.71
N GLY A 35 -4.55 7.54 21.65
CA GLY A 35 -5.07 6.62 20.65
C GLY A 35 -4.59 6.81 19.21
N ALA A 36 -3.28 6.76 18.94
CA ALA A 36 -2.78 6.57 17.57
C ALA A 36 -1.61 5.58 17.56
N ARG A 37 -1.87 4.36 18.03
CA ARG A 37 -0.99 3.20 17.84
C ARG A 37 -1.84 1.97 17.55
N ARG A 38 -2.14 1.73 16.28
CA ARG A 38 -2.42 0.37 15.80
C ARG A 38 -2.11 0.25 14.32
N ALA A 39 -0.93 -0.32 14.06
CA ALA A 39 -0.51 -0.81 12.77
C ALA A 39 -1.54 -1.84 12.25
N VAL A 40 -1.95 -1.66 10.99
CA VAL A 40 -2.88 -2.53 10.28
C VAL A 40 -2.16 -3.82 9.89
N GLY A 41 -2.18 -4.77 10.82
CA GLY A 41 -1.91 -6.18 10.59
C GLY A 41 -3.11 -6.97 11.10
N GLY A 42 -3.81 -7.66 10.21
CA GLY A 42 -5.00 -8.43 10.55
C GLY A 42 -5.47 -9.25 9.37
N THR A 43 -4.75 -10.34 9.08
CA THR A 43 -5.27 -11.43 8.26
C THR A 43 -6.55 -11.95 8.91
N ALA A 44 -7.64 -11.97 8.16
CA ALA A 44 -8.90 -12.54 8.59
C ALA A 44 -8.73 -14.05 8.77
N ALA A 45 -8.51 -14.49 10.02
CA ALA A 45 -8.61 -15.88 10.41
C ALA A 45 -10.10 -16.25 10.49
N GLY A 46 -10.57 -16.99 9.50
CA GLY A 46 -11.85 -17.70 9.57
C GLY A 46 -11.85 -18.65 10.76
N ARG A 47 -12.94 -18.61 11.54
CA ARG A 47 -13.21 -19.50 12.66
C ARG A 47 -13.23 -20.95 12.19
N GLY A 48 -12.22 -21.71 12.59
CA GLY A 48 -12.14 -23.17 12.49
C GLY A 48 -11.50 -23.72 13.76
N THR A 49 -12.31 -24.42 14.54
CA THR A 49 -12.05 -25.33 15.68
C THR A 49 -10.62 -25.81 15.89
N GLU A 50 -10.23 -25.99 17.17
CA GLU A 50 -9.04 -26.63 17.74
C GLU A 50 -8.58 -27.94 17.04
N ARG A 51 -8.09 -27.84 15.82
CA ARG A 51 -7.11 -28.76 15.26
C ARG A 51 -5.77 -28.06 15.43
N GLY A 52 -4.85 -28.67 16.20
CA GLY A 52 -3.50 -28.15 16.34
C GLY A 52 -2.94 -27.77 14.96
N ARG A 53 -2.29 -26.61 14.87
CA ARG A 53 -1.77 -26.07 13.61
C ARG A 53 -1.00 -27.17 12.86
N GLY A 54 -1.42 -27.47 11.64
CA GLY A 54 -0.76 -28.49 10.82
C GLY A 54 0.66 -28.08 10.45
N VAL A 55 1.44 -29.05 9.99
CA VAL A 55 2.86 -28.85 9.64
C VAL A 55 3.05 -27.76 8.59
N LEU A 56 2.16 -27.73 7.58
CA LEU A 56 2.22 -26.74 6.50
C LEU A 56 1.87 -25.34 7.02
N GLU A 57 0.81 -25.21 7.80
CA GLU A 57 0.42 -23.94 8.42
C GLU A 57 1.53 -23.42 9.35
N GLY A 58 2.19 -24.32 10.08
CA GLY A 58 3.36 -24.00 10.90
C GLY A 58 4.55 -23.49 10.07
N ALA A 59 4.85 -24.17 8.96
CA ALA A 59 5.93 -23.79 8.06
C ALA A 59 5.68 -22.41 7.41
N PHE A 60 4.47 -22.17 6.87
CA PHE A 60 4.13 -20.87 6.29
C PHE A 60 4.07 -19.74 7.33
N ALA A 61 3.64 -20.03 8.56
CA ALA A 61 3.70 -19.06 9.65
C ALA A 61 5.15 -18.67 9.99
N LEU A 62 6.08 -19.63 9.99
CA LEU A 62 7.51 -19.36 10.20
C LEU A 62 8.11 -18.52 9.07
N LEU A 63 7.79 -18.84 7.81
CA LEU A 63 8.23 -18.05 6.65
C LEU A 63 7.72 -16.61 6.72
N ASP A 64 6.47 -16.41 7.13
CA ASP A 64 5.90 -15.07 7.34
C ASP A 64 6.58 -14.33 8.50
N ALA A 65 6.86 -15.02 9.62
CA ALA A 65 7.58 -14.45 10.75
C ALA A 65 9.02 -14.06 10.38
N LEU A 66 9.73 -14.88 9.60
CA LEU A 66 11.06 -14.55 9.07
C LEU A 66 11.00 -13.29 8.19
N ARG A 67 10.06 -13.24 7.25
CA ARG A 67 9.85 -12.07 6.37
C ARG A 67 9.59 -10.78 7.16
N ARG A 68 8.83 -10.85 8.26
CA ARG A 68 8.53 -9.69 9.11
C ARG A 68 9.72 -9.20 9.94
N ASN A 69 10.70 -10.07 10.22
CA ASN A 69 11.94 -9.69 10.93
C ASN A 69 12.99 -9.05 10.00
N GLY A 70 12.75 -9.01 8.69
CA GLY A 70 13.61 -8.35 7.71
C GLY A 70 14.79 -9.24 7.29
N ASP A 71 15.85 -9.23 8.10
CA ASP A 71 17.14 -9.80 7.70
C ASP A 71 17.37 -11.22 8.25
N GLU A 72 17.35 -11.41 9.58
CA GLU A 72 17.56 -12.71 10.22
C GLU A 72 16.83 -12.81 11.57
N ALA A 73 16.36 -14.01 11.94
CA ALA A 73 15.71 -14.27 13.22
C ALA A 73 16.22 -15.55 13.90
N GLY A 74 16.22 -15.57 15.23
CA GLY A 74 16.53 -16.74 16.05
C GLY A 74 15.29 -17.60 16.36
N VAL A 75 15.53 -18.84 16.78
CA VAL A 75 14.42 -19.79 17.07
C VAL A 75 13.51 -19.31 18.20
N THR A 76 14.06 -18.67 19.23
CA THR A 76 13.25 -18.15 20.35
C THR A 76 12.29 -17.05 19.88
N GLU A 77 12.76 -16.14 19.03
CA GLU A 77 11.95 -15.05 18.46
C GLU A 77 10.82 -15.61 17.58
N LEU A 78 11.16 -16.58 16.73
CA LEU A 78 10.19 -17.24 15.83
C LEU A 78 9.15 -18.07 16.59
N ALA A 79 9.57 -18.77 17.65
CA ALA A 79 8.67 -19.53 18.51
C ALA A 79 7.64 -18.62 19.20
N LEU A 80 8.11 -17.49 19.75
CA LEU A 80 7.24 -16.47 20.34
C LEU A 80 6.29 -15.86 19.31
N ALA A 81 6.81 -15.46 18.15
CA ALA A 81 6.01 -14.83 17.09
C ALA A 81 4.94 -15.77 16.51
N CYS A 82 5.21 -17.07 16.45
CA CYS A 82 4.31 -18.05 15.86
C CYS A 82 3.40 -18.76 16.88
N GLY A 83 3.67 -18.62 18.18
CA GLY A 83 2.92 -19.29 19.26
C GLY A 83 3.10 -20.81 19.27
N VAL A 84 4.30 -21.31 18.92
CA VAL A 84 4.59 -22.75 18.82
C VAL A 84 5.82 -23.16 19.63
N PRO A 85 5.92 -24.40 20.12
CA PRO A 85 7.08 -24.86 20.89
C PRO A 85 8.40 -24.78 20.11
N LYS A 86 9.51 -24.44 20.78
CA LYS A 86 10.84 -24.31 20.16
C LYS A 86 11.29 -25.57 19.41
N GLY A 87 10.99 -26.77 19.94
CA GLY A 87 11.32 -28.03 19.28
C GLY A 87 10.60 -28.21 17.93
N SER A 88 9.33 -27.79 17.85
CA SER A 88 8.56 -27.77 16.60
C SER A 88 9.13 -26.77 15.60
N VAL A 89 9.54 -25.59 16.07
CA VAL A 89 10.19 -24.57 15.22
C VAL A 89 11.51 -25.09 14.67
N HIS A 90 12.38 -25.67 15.50
CA HIS A 90 13.64 -26.27 15.05
C HIS A 90 13.39 -27.31 13.95
N ARG A 91 12.50 -28.27 14.19
CA ARG A 91 12.17 -29.31 13.21
C ARG A 91 11.68 -28.73 11.88
N LEU A 92 10.76 -27.76 11.93
CA LEU A 92 10.23 -27.13 10.72
C LEU A 92 11.29 -26.30 9.99
N LEU A 93 12.14 -25.58 10.71
CA LEU A 93 13.24 -24.82 10.11
C LEU A 93 14.26 -25.75 9.45
N ASP A 94 14.61 -26.87 10.07
CA ASP A 94 15.52 -27.85 9.46
C ASP A 94 14.94 -28.41 8.16
N GLN A 95 13.63 -28.70 8.12
CA GLN A 95 12.93 -29.12 6.90
C GLN A 95 12.91 -28.00 5.83
N LEU A 96 12.65 -26.75 6.23
CA LEU A 96 12.65 -25.61 5.32
C LEU A 96 14.04 -25.28 4.77
N VAL A 97 15.09 -25.49 5.56
CA VAL A 97 16.49 -25.39 5.14
C VAL A 97 16.82 -26.48 4.13
N ALA A 98 16.39 -27.72 4.36
CA ALA A 98 16.62 -28.83 3.43
C ALA A 98 16.03 -28.59 2.03
N VAL A 99 14.90 -27.88 1.94
CA VAL A 99 14.28 -27.51 0.64
C VAL A 99 14.73 -26.14 0.10
N GLY A 100 15.63 -25.45 0.81
CA GLY A 100 16.16 -24.13 0.43
C GLY A 100 15.17 -22.97 0.58
N ALA A 101 14.04 -23.18 1.24
CA ALA A 101 13.06 -22.12 1.54
C ALA A 101 13.52 -21.20 2.67
N VAL A 102 14.43 -21.67 3.51
CA VAL A 102 15.10 -20.93 4.58
C VAL A 102 16.61 -21.15 4.46
N GLU A 103 17.40 -20.15 4.78
CA GLU A 103 18.85 -20.27 4.97
C GLU A 103 19.19 -20.10 6.44
N ARG A 104 20.25 -20.77 6.88
CA ARG A 104 20.74 -20.70 8.27
C ARG A 104 22.18 -20.19 8.29
N THR A 105 22.43 -19.13 9.05
CA THR A 105 23.76 -18.59 9.35
C THR A 105 24.01 -18.76 10.86
N GLY A 106 24.80 -19.76 11.25
CA GLY A 106 25.05 -20.04 12.67
C GLY A 106 23.76 -20.44 13.43
N SER A 107 23.28 -19.58 14.31
CA SER A 107 22.03 -19.78 15.09
C SER A 107 20.82 -19.01 14.54
N ARG A 108 21.02 -18.27 13.44
CA ARG A 108 20.06 -17.34 12.85
C ARG A 108 19.54 -17.87 11.52
N TYR A 109 18.31 -17.51 11.18
CA TYR A 109 17.59 -17.99 10.00
C TYR A 109 17.07 -16.81 9.18
N ARG A 110 17.03 -16.97 7.86
CA ARG A 110 16.44 -15.99 6.93
C ARG A 110 15.71 -16.68 5.79
N VAL A 111 14.90 -15.92 5.04
CA VAL A 111 14.24 -16.44 3.84
C VAL A 111 15.27 -16.89 2.82
N GLY A 112 15.12 -18.10 2.29
CA GLY A 112 16.01 -18.67 1.29
C GLY A 112 15.56 -18.40 -0.16
N PRO A 113 16.47 -18.55 -1.15
CA PRO A 113 16.23 -18.20 -2.55
C PRO A 113 15.16 -19.06 -3.23
N GLN A 114 14.81 -20.22 -2.68
CA GLN A 114 13.73 -21.06 -3.24
C GLN A 114 12.40 -20.31 -3.28
N LEU A 115 12.10 -19.47 -2.28
CA LEU A 115 10.87 -18.70 -2.25
C LEU A 115 10.84 -17.64 -3.36
N TYR A 116 11.97 -17.03 -3.69
CA TYR A 116 12.06 -16.13 -4.85
C TYR A 116 11.76 -16.89 -6.14
N ARG A 117 12.40 -18.05 -6.37
CA ARG A 117 12.17 -18.87 -7.59
C ARG A 117 10.71 -19.27 -7.75
N LEU A 118 10.07 -19.73 -6.67
CA LEU A 118 8.65 -20.10 -6.67
C LEU A 118 7.76 -18.88 -6.89
N GLY A 119 8.08 -17.75 -6.24
CA GLY A 119 7.35 -16.49 -6.39
C GLY A 119 7.37 -15.95 -7.82
N GLN A 120 8.47 -16.14 -8.56
CA GLN A 120 8.59 -15.73 -9.96
C GLN A 120 7.65 -16.49 -10.90
N ALA A 121 7.17 -17.68 -10.52
CA ALA A 121 6.16 -18.40 -11.29
C ALA A 121 4.77 -17.77 -11.16
N TRP A 122 4.53 -16.99 -10.10
CA TRP A 122 3.28 -16.27 -9.91
C TRP A 122 3.32 -14.91 -10.61
N GLU A 123 2.63 -14.80 -11.74
CA GLU A 123 2.39 -13.54 -12.43
C GLU A 123 0.88 -13.25 -12.43
N PRO A 124 0.43 -12.11 -11.91
CA PRO A 124 -0.99 -11.83 -11.79
C PRO A 124 -1.70 -11.63 -13.13
N HIS A 125 -0.96 -11.16 -14.14
CA HIS A 125 -1.37 -11.05 -15.52
C HIS A 125 -0.12 -11.16 -16.39
N PRO A 126 -0.10 -11.99 -17.46
CA PRO A 126 1.08 -12.18 -18.30
C PRO A 126 1.74 -10.86 -18.70
N GLY A 127 3.03 -10.72 -18.38
CA GLY A 127 3.84 -9.55 -18.76
C GLY A 127 3.59 -8.26 -17.99
N LEU A 128 2.71 -8.24 -16.96
CA LEU A 128 2.38 -7.01 -16.23
C LEU A 128 3.58 -6.42 -15.49
N ARG A 129 4.25 -7.20 -14.64
CA ARG A 129 5.44 -6.73 -13.91
C ARG A 129 6.52 -6.14 -14.83
N PRO A 130 6.97 -6.82 -15.91
CA PRO A 130 7.98 -6.26 -16.80
C PRO A 130 7.47 -5.05 -17.59
N ALA A 131 6.19 -5.01 -17.98
CA ALA A 131 5.59 -3.85 -18.66
C ALA A 131 5.55 -2.60 -17.75
N ALA A 132 5.36 -2.79 -16.45
CA ALA A 132 5.24 -1.71 -15.47
C ALA A 132 6.57 -1.16 -14.94
N ARG A 133 7.65 -1.95 -15.00
CA ARG A 133 8.93 -1.61 -14.35
C ARG A 133 9.42 -0.20 -14.66
N LEU A 134 9.52 0.15 -15.95
CA LEU A 134 10.06 1.45 -16.37
C LEU A 134 9.06 2.61 -16.20
N PRO A 135 7.77 2.49 -16.58
CA PRO A 135 6.78 3.53 -16.32
C PRO A 135 6.65 3.91 -14.84
N VAL A 136 6.62 2.94 -13.92
CA VAL A 136 6.52 3.18 -12.48
C VAL A 136 7.74 3.96 -11.96
N GLN A 137 8.96 3.57 -12.36
CA GLN A 137 10.18 4.28 -11.98
C GLN A 137 10.22 5.72 -12.50
N ARG A 138 9.79 5.93 -13.75
CA ARG A 138 9.72 7.28 -14.35
C ARG A 138 8.69 8.16 -13.65
N LEU A 139 7.53 7.61 -13.32
CA LEU A 139 6.50 8.33 -12.57
C LEU A 139 7.03 8.78 -11.20
N ARG A 140 7.69 7.87 -10.47
CA ARG A 140 8.37 8.18 -9.21
C ARG A 140 9.40 9.29 -9.36
N ALA A 141 10.24 9.22 -10.40
CA ALA A 141 11.31 10.18 -10.63
C ALA A 141 10.75 11.57 -10.97
N ALA A 142 9.68 11.64 -11.77
CA ALA A 142 9.08 12.89 -12.20
C ALA A 142 8.24 13.60 -11.13
N THR A 143 7.65 12.84 -10.20
CA THR A 143 6.66 13.38 -9.24
C THR A 143 7.11 13.38 -7.79
N GLY A 144 8.13 12.58 -7.45
CA GLY A 144 8.52 12.29 -6.07
C GLY A 144 7.55 11.35 -5.33
N ALA A 145 6.40 11.03 -5.92
CA ALA A 145 5.35 10.24 -5.29
C ALA A 145 5.79 8.82 -4.94
N SER A 146 5.27 8.26 -3.85
CA SER A 146 5.25 6.81 -3.70
C SER A 146 4.35 6.24 -4.79
N VAL A 147 4.77 5.17 -5.48
CA VAL A 147 3.99 4.58 -6.58
C VAL A 147 3.72 3.12 -6.28
N VAL A 148 2.48 2.68 -6.46
CA VAL A 148 2.07 1.27 -6.34
C VAL A 148 1.35 0.82 -7.60
N LEU A 149 1.65 -0.40 -8.02
CA LEU A 149 0.88 -1.17 -8.97
C LEU A 149 0.19 -2.30 -8.20
N ALA A 150 -1.13 -2.30 -8.21
CA ALA A 150 -1.94 -3.27 -7.47
C ALA A 150 -2.84 -4.07 -8.41
N VAL A 151 -3.17 -5.30 -8.01
CA VAL A 151 -4.11 -6.18 -8.73
C VAL A 151 -5.24 -6.59 -7.80
N MET A 152 -6.41 -6.86 -8.38
CA MET A 152 -7.53 -7.40 -7.61
C MET A 152 -7.26 -8.84 -7.21
N ARG A 153 -7.44 -9.18 -5.94
CA ARG A 153 -7.40 -10.54 -5.41
C ARG A 153 -8.54 -10.73 -4.43
N GLU A 154 -9.53 -11.52 -4.84
CA GLU A 154 -10.77 -11.70 -4.08
C GLU A 154 -11.38 -10.32 -3.74
N GLU A 155 -11.49 -9.99 -2.46
CA GLU A 155 -12.04 -8.73 -1.95
C GLU A 155 -10.96 -7.75 -1.46
N MET A 156 -9.71 -7.92 -1.88
CA MET A 156 -8.59 -7.05 -1.55
C MET A 156 -7.78 -6.64 -2.79
N ALA A 157 -7.08 -5.52 -2.67
CA ALA A 157 -6.05 -5.12 -3.63
C ALA A 157 -4.70 -5.63 -3.13
N LEU A 158 -3.89 -6.19 -4.02
CA LEU A 158 -2.56 -6.70 -3.71
C LEU A 158 -1.51 -5.91 -4.48
N THR A 159 -0.57 -5.28 -3.77
CA THR A 159 0.59 -4.61 -4.40
C THR A 159 1.51 -5.65 -5.02
N VAL A 160 1.72 -5.53 -6.33
CA VAL A 160 2.60 -6.44 -7.09
C VAL A 160 3.91 -5.77 -7.48
N SER A 161 3.95 -4.45 -7.50
CA SER A 161 5.19 -3.68 -7.63
C SER A 161 4.99 -2.32 -6.98
N CYS A 162 5.98 -1.83 -6.27
CA CYS A 162 5.99 -0.48 -5.75
C CYS A 162 7.36 0.17 -5.84
N VAL A 163 7.37 1.49 -5.83
CA VAL A 163 8.59 2.30 -5.69
C VAL A 163 8.33 3.36 -4.60
N PRO A 164 9.03 3.29 -3.47
CA PRO A 164 8.86 4.25 -2.38
C PRO A 164 9.23 5.67 -2.77
N GLY A 165 8.53 6.67 -2.21
CA GLY A 165 8.73 8.09 -2.49
C GLY A 165 8.75 8.97 -1.25
N GLU A 166 8.37 10.24 -1.43
CA GLU A 166 8.42 11.29 -0.40
C GLU A 166 7.64 10.97 0.88
N LEU A 167 6.69 10.02 0.82
CA LEU A 167 5.90 9.61 1.97
C LEU A 167 6.59 8.60 2.89
N GLU A 168 7.79 8.11 2.59
CA GLU A 168 8.54 7.33 3.57
C GLU A 168 9.08 8.24 4.69
N PRO A 169 9.00 7.85 5.98
CA PRO A 169 8.50 6.57 6.50
C PRO A 169 7.00 6.58 6.88
N LEU A 170 6.28 7.67 6.61
CA LEU A 170 4.86 7.83 6.96
C LEU A 170 3.96 6.76 6.34
N LEU A 171 4.17 6.44 5.06
CA LEU A 171 3.43 5.39 4.32
C LEU A 171 4.40 4.43 3.62
N PRO A 172 4.88 3.40 4.32
CA PRO A 172 5.77 2.40 3.72
C PRO A 172 5.02 1.56 2.69
N VAL A 173 5.47 1.61 1.43
CA VAL A 173 4.93 0.78 0.35
C VAL A 173 5.82 -0.43 0.14
N ARG A 174 5.23 -1.64 0.12
CA ARG A 174 5.98 -2.89 -0.05
C ARG A 174 5.22 -3.82 -1.01
N ASP A 175 5.97 -4.60 -1.77
CA ASP A 175 5.41 -5.66 -2.61
C ASP A 175 4.77 -6.74 -1.72
N GLY A 176 3.69 -7.36 -2.21
CA GLY A 176 2.97 -8.41 -1.50
C GLY A 176 2.05 -7.91 -0.38
N VAL A 177 1.94 -6.60 -0.16
CA VAL A 177 0.99 -6.03 0.80
C VAL A 177 -0.41 -6.03 0.20
N ALA A 178 -1.36 -6.61 0.93
CA ALA A 178 -2.78 -6.54 0.63
C ALA A 178 -3.44 -5.38 1.38
N PHE A 179 -4.37 -4.68 0.74
CA PHE A 179 -5.08 -3.54 1.31
C PHE A 179 -6.53 -3.45 0.81
N ARG A 180 -7.30 -2.59 1.47
CA ARG A 180 -8.75 -2.46 1.28
C ARG A 180 -9.12 -1.85 -0.07
N LEU A 181 -10.32 -2.21 -0.54
CA LEU A 181 -10.86 -1.75 -1.83
C LEU A 181 -11.52 -0.36 -1.79
N ASP A 182 -11.63 0.28 -0.63
CA ASP A 182 -12.11 1.66 -0.47
C ASP A 182 -11.03 2.73 -0.73
N THR A 183 -9.78 2.31 -0.91
CA THR A 183 -8.66 3.15 -1.36
C THR A 183 -8.82 3.61 -2.81
N ALA A 184 -8.09 4.66 -3.23
CA ALA A 184 -8.10 5.12 -4.63
C ALA A 184 -7.73 4.00 -5.63
N ALA A 185 -6.68 3.22 -5.32
CA ALA A 185 -6.28 2.08 -6.14
C ALA A 185 -7.34 0.96 -6.15
N GLY A 186 -7.96 0.68 -5.00
CA GLY A 186 -9.06 -0.29 -4.89
C GLY A 186 -10.29 0.09 -5.71
N LYS A 187 -10.70 1.35 -5.62
CA LYS A 187 -11.77 1.94 -6.45
C LYS A 187 -11.44 1.83 -7.94
N ALA A 188 -10.19 2.10 -8.33
CA ALA A 188 -9.75 1.97 -9.73
C ALA A 188 -9.75 0.52 -10.24
N LEU A 189 -9.54 -0.47 -9.37
CA LEU A 189 -9.63 -1.89 -9.73
C LEU A 189 -11.08 -2.36 -9.98
N ARG A 190 -12.07 -1.78 -9.31
CA ARG A 190 -13.46 -2.30 -9.27
C ARG A 190 -14.28 -2.12 -10.54
N GLY A 191 -13.91 -1.29 -11.50
CA GLY A 191 -14.74 -1.15 -12.69
C GLY A 191 -14.46 0.05 -13.57
N PRO A 192 -15.31 0.30 -14.58
CA PRO A 192 -15.08 1.35 -15.55
C PRO A 192 -15.18 2.73 -14.88
N LEU A 193 -14.07 3.45 -14.90
CA LEU A 193 -14.05 4.87 -14.54
C LEU A 193 -14.54 5.68 -15.72
N ARG A 194 -15.73 6.27 -15.58
CA ARG A 194 -16.20 7.33 -16.46
C ARG A 194 -15.62 8.64 -15.91
N GLY A 195 -14.66 9.25 -16.61
CA GLY A 195 -14.22 10.61 -16.29
C GLY A 195 -12.84 10.79 -15.64
N GLY A 196 -11.89 9.85 -15.81
CA GLY A 196 -10.48 10.08 -15.47
C GLY A 196 -10.00 9.33 -14.22
N ALA A 197 -9.01 9.91 -13.53
CA ALA A 197 -8.38 9.33 -12.35
C ALA A 197 -9.33 9.26 -11.15
N VAL A 198 -9.21 8.23 -10.32
CA VAL A 198 -9.74 8.27 -8.95
C VAL A 198 -8.82 9.16 -8.13
N LEU A 199 -9.38 10.22 -7.57
CA LEU A 199 -8.69 11.10 -6.64
C LEU A 199 -9.14 10.81 -5.22
N ASP A 200 -8.19 10.83 -4.31
CA ASP A 200 -8.38 10.71 -2.87
C ASP A 200 -7.66 11.90 -2.23
N ARG A 201 -8.41 12.72 -1.50
CA ARG A 201 -7.94 13.96 -0.88
C ARG A 201 -7.95 13.80 0.63
N GLU A 202 -7.05 12.95 1.13
CA GLU A 202 -6.98 12.61 2.55
C GLU A 202 -8.23 11.86 3.06
N ASP A 203 -9.00 11.22 2.16
CA ASP A 203 -10.24 10.50 2.52
C ASP A 203 -9.94 9.21 3.31
N VAL A 204 -8.74 8.64 3.10
CA VAL A 204 -8.31 7.38 3.72
C VAL A 204 -7.35 7.62 4.88
N MET A 205 -6.46 8.61 4.74
CA MET A 205 -5.42 8.90 5.71
C MET A 205 -5.01 10.36 5.64
N ASP A 206 -5.09 11.04 6.78
CA ASP A 206 -4.67 12.44 6.94
C ASP A 206 -3.23 12.64 6.46
N GLY A 207 -3.00 13.76 5.78
CA GLY A 207 -1.70 14.12 5.24
C GLY A 207 -1.32 13.43 3.93
N VAL A 208 -2.16 12.55 3.38
CA VAL A 208 -1.88 11.81 2.15
C VAL A 208 -2.97 11.96 1.10
N CYS A 209 -2.56 12.38 -0.09
CA CYS A 209 -3.43 12.43 -1.26
C CYS A 209 -2.99 11.40 -2.31
N CYS A 210 -3.95 10.85 -3.05
CA CYS A 210 -3.68 9.83 -4.06
C CYS A 210 -4.36 10.17 -5.40
N ALA A 211 -3.71 9.75 -6.50
CA ALA A 211 -4.34 9.62 -7.80
C ALA A 211 -4.14 8.20 -8.33
N ALA A 212 -5.20 7.57 -8.81
CA ALA A 212 -5.16 6.20 -9.31
C ALA A 212 -5.91 6.03 -10.64
N LEU A 213 -5.38 5.18 -11.52
CA LEU A 213 -6.02 4.78 -12.77
C LEU A 213 -5.97 3.26 -12.97
N PRO A 214 -6.95 2.70 -13.72
CA PRO A 214 -6.92 1.31 -14.10
C PRO A 214 -5.89 1.14 -15.22
N VAL A 215 -5.03 0.14 -15.08
CA VAL A 215 -4.22 -0.38 -16.17
C VAL A 215 -5.06 -1.41 -16.91
N ARG A 216 -5.20 -1.24 -18.22
CA ARG A 216 -6.03 -2.12 -19.05
C ARG A 216 -5.19 -3.04 -19.91
N SER A 217 -5.67 -4.26 -20.12
CA SER A 217 -5.19 -5.11 -21.20
C SER A 217 -5.66 -4.58 -22.56
N PRO A 218 -5.08 -5.08 -23.67
CA PRO A 218 -5.47 -4.67 -25.02
C PRO A 218 -6.95 -4.90 -25.36
N ASP A 219 -7.57 -5.88 -24.70
CA ASP A 219 -9.01 -6.19 -24.82
C ASP A 219 -9.91 -5.29 -23.96
N GLY A 220 -9.34 -4.28 -23.29
CA GLY A 220 -10.07 -3.29 -22.49
C GLY A 220 -10.38 -3.71 -21.04
N ARG A 221 -10.06 -4.95 -20.63
CA ARG A 221 -10.26 -5.39 -19.24
C ARG A 221 -9.28 -4.70 -18.30
N THR A 222 -9.72 -4.37 -17.09
CA THR A 222 -8.83 -3.86 -16.04
C THR A 222 -8.00 -5.03 -15.50
N VAL A 223 -6.68 -4.94 -15.57
CA VAL A 223 -5.75 -5.99 -15.11
C VAL A 223 -4.96 -5.59 -13.87
N ALA A 224 -4.85 -4.29 -13.63
CA ALA A 224 -4.22 -3.70 -12.45
C ALA A 224 -4.74 -2.28 -12.23
N ALA A 225 -4.35 -1.65 -11.12
CA ALA A 225 -4.44 -0.21 -10.91
C ALA A 225 -3.05 0.35 -10.61
N LEU A 226 -2.73 1.47 -11.25
CA LEU A 226 -1.56 2.26 -10.95
C LEU A 226 -2.00 3.43 -10.07
N ALA A 227 -1.36 3.58 -8.92
CA ALA A 227 -1.63 4.70 -8.01
C ALA A 227 -0.34 5.38 -7.58
N ALA A 228 -0.41 6.71 -7.45
CA ALA A 228 0.64 7.53 -6.90
C ALA A 228 0.11 8.27 -5.66
N MET A 229 0.91 8.29 -4.61
CA MET A 229 0.60 8.93 -3.33
C MET A 229 1.62 10.02 -3.04
N VAL A 230 1.14 11.18 -2.60
CA VAL A 230 1.94 12.37 -2.29
C VAL A 230 1.46 13.00 -0.98
N PRO A 231 2.29 13.83 -0.31
CA PRO A 231 1.83 14.62 0.83
C PRO A 231 0.66 15.55 0.47
N ALA A 232 -0.16 15.87 1.46
CA ALA A 232 -1.23 16.85 1.35
C ALA A 232 -0.75 18.21 0.81
N GLY A 233 -1.65 18.98 0.19
CA GLY A 233 -1.35 20.27 -0.43
C GLY A 233 -0.73 20.20 -1.83
N ARG A 234 -0.43 19.01 -2.37
CA ARG A 234 0.04 18.84 -3.76
C ARG A 234 -1.09 18.94 -4.77
N ARG A 235 -0.78 19.42 -5.98
CA ARG A 235 -1.73 19.54 -7.10
C ARG A 235 -2.08 18.16 -7.68
N LEU A 236 -3.24 17.63 -7.29
CA LEU A 236 -3.70 16.31 -7.75
C LEU A 236 -3.97 16.21 -9.25
N ASP A 237 -4.32 17.29 -9.93
CA ASP A 237 -4.56 17.23 -11.38
C ASP A 237 -3.29 16.88 -12.14
N ALA A 238 -2.15 17.49 -11.78
CA ALA A 238 -0.86 17.17 -12.38
C ALA A 238 -0.43 15.72 -12.08
N LEU A 239 -0.68 15.26 -10.85
CA LEU A 239 -0.43 13.87 -10.47
C LEU A 239 -1.29 12.90 -11.29
N ALA A 240 -2.58 13.20 -11.46
CA ALA A 240 -3.51 12.41 -12.23
C ALA A 240 -3.08 12.26 -13.70
N HIS A 241 -2.61 13.34 -14.32
CA HIS A 241 -2.06 13.29 -15.68
C HIS A 241 -0.81 12.41 -15.75
N ALA A 242 0.12 12.57 -14.82
CA ALA A 242 1.33 11.75 -14.77
C ALA A 242 1.02 10.25 -14.57
N VAL A 243 0.04 9.93 -13.71
CA VAL A 243 -0.45 8.55 -13.52
C VAL A 243 -1.13 8.03 -14.78
N ALA A 244 -1.91 8.87 -15.48
CA ALA A 244 -2.56 8.48 -16.73
C ALA A 244 -1.54 8.17 -17.84
N ASP A 245 -0.51 9.01 -18.00
CA ASP A 245 0.57 8.81 -18.97
C ASP A 245 1.35 7.52 -18.69
N ALA A 246 1.70 7.28 -17.42
CA ALA A 246 2.36 6.07 -16.99
C ALA A 246 1.47 4.84 -17.22
N GLY A 247 0.19 4.89 -16.83
CA GLY A 247 -0.77 3.81 -17.05
C GLY A 247 -0.93 3.48 -18.53
N ALA A 248 -1.04 4.49 -19.39
CA ALA A 248 -1.09 4.30 -20.84
C ALA A 248 0.20 3.68 -21.41
N ALA A 249 1.37 4.05 -20.86
CA ALA A 249 2.63 3.42 -21.24
C ALA A 249 2.68 1.93 -20.86
N ILE A 250 2.14 1.55 -19.70
CA ILE A 250 2.01 0.14 -19.28
C ILE A 250 1.06 -0.61 -20.21
N THR A 251 -0.13 -0.08 -20.49
CA THR A 251 -1.10 -0.66 -21.42
C THR A 251 -0.48 -0.90 -22.80
N ARG A 252 0.27 0.08 -23.33
CA ARG A 252 0.99 -0.08 -24.61
C ARG A 252 2.08 -1.15 -24.54
N ALA A 253 2.79 -1.27 -23.42
CA ALA A 253 3.81 -2.30 -23.24
C ALA A 253 3.19 -3.71 -23.15
N LEU A 254 2.05 -3.86 -22.49
CA LEU A 254 1.26 -5.10 -22.46
C LEU A 254 0.81 -5.52 -23.86
N ALA A 255 0.38 -4.57 -24.70
CA ALA A 255 -0.02 -4.85 -26.07
C ALA A 255 1.12 -5.38 -26.95
N ARG A 256 2.34 -4.88 -26.75
CA ARG A 256 3.53 -5.33 -27.50
C ARG A 256 4.09 -6.67 -27.01
N GLY A 257 3.90 -6.98 -25.73
CA GLY A 257 4.48 -8.14 -25.07
C GLY A 257 3.60 -9.38 -25.11
N GLY A 258 2.95 -9.68 -26.26
CA GLY A 258 2.04 -10.83 -26.46
C GLY A 258 2.51 -12.14 -25.80
N PRO A 259 1.61 -13.11 -25.56
CA PRO A 259 1.77 -14.18 -24.57
C PRO A 259 3.17 -14.77 -24.61
N ARG A 260 3.97 -14.48 -23.57
CA ARG A 260 5.30 -15.05 -23.45
C ARG A 260 5.17 -16.56 -23.28
N ARG A 261 5.75 -17.29 -24.22
CA ARG A 261 5.99 -18.74 -24.11
C ARG A 261 6.72 -19.00 -22.79
N PRO A 262 6.32 -20.00 -22.00
CA PRO A 262 7.01 -20.32 -20.75
C PRO A 262 8.50 -20.50 -21.04
N VAL A 263 9.33 -19.85 -20.22
CA VAL A 263 10.78 -20.06 -20.24
C VAL A 263 10.97 -21.55 -19.93
N PRO A 264 11.62 -22.33 -20.81
CA PRO A 264 11.93 -23.72 -20.50
C PRO A 264 12.72 -23.71 -19.19
N THR A 265 12.22 -24.43 -18.19
CA THR A 265 12.97 -24.70 -16.97
C THR A 265 14.20 -25.49 -17.41
N ALA A 266 15.30 -24.80 -17.70
CA ALA A 266 16.57 -25.45 -17.93
C ALA A 266 16.89 -26.20 -16.64
N ALA A 267 16.84 -27.53 -16.73
CA ALA A 267 17.33 -28.42 -15.71
C ALA A 267 18.80 -28.07 -15.48
N LEU A 268 19.05 -27.29 -14.43
CA LEU A 268 20.35 -27.18 -13.82
C LEU A 268 20.32 -28.07 -12.59
N VAL A 269 20.77 -29.29 -12.84
CA VAL A 269 21.24 -30.33 -11.92
C VAL A 269 22.54 -30.82 -12.57
N PRO A 270 23.60 -31.19 -11.83
CA PRO A 270 23.63 -31.56 -10.41
C PRO A 270 24.23 -30.52 -9.46
#